data_AF-A0A087EI16-F1
#
_entry.id   AF-A0A087EI16-F1
#
_cell.length_a   1.000
_cell.length_b   1.000
_cell.length_c   1.000
_cell.angle_alpha   90.00
_cell.angle_beta   90.00
_cell.angle_gamma   90.00
#
_symmetry.space_group_name_H-M   'P 1'
#
loop_
_entity.id
_entity.type
_entity.pdbx_description
1 polymer ?
#
loop_
_entity_poly.entity_id
_entity_poly.type
_entity_poly.pdbx_seq_one_letter_code
_entity_poly.pdbx_strand_id
1 'polypeptide(L)'
;MAATQPMNMEENVFSTWLNSIRRSMRWRTVDIATASLIAVASGLVFWIVDFLIPAPYALLSAVVPGLGGTLNGFWYIGGVIAMLIVRKPGAAIYAETLGAALELLLGNQWGAGGSLVTGIIQGAFTEIVFLIAAYRIWNIWIAMVAGASTAVGGFVYTAVTEYIGMPVDGMYLAAYFAANLVSGIVISGALMWWLFTAIAKTGILEQFESGRSLMQEE
;
A
#
# COMPACT_ATOMS: atom_id res chain seq x y z
N MET A 1 7.23 56.69 -24.41
CA MET A 1 6.09 55.84 -24.81
C MET A 1 6.60 54.43 -25.03
N ALA A 2 6.49 53.55 -24.04
CA ALA A 2 6.83 52.15 -24.19
C ALA A 2 5.57 51.41 -24.68
N ALA A 3 5.63 50.83 -25.87
CA ALA A 3 4.55 50.05 -26.44
C ALA A 3 4.39 48.74 -25.64
N THR A 4 3.26 48.58 -24.96
CA THR A 4 2.85 47.31 -24.37
C THR A 4 2.57 46.32 -25.51
N GLN A 5 3.42 45.30 -25.65
CA GLN A 5 3.17 44.23 -26.62
C GLN A 5 1.88 43.48 -26.24
N PRO A 6 1.05 43.06 -27.22
CA PRO A 6 -0.16 42.31 -26.93
C PRO A 6 0.20 40.96 -26.31
N MET A 7 -0.31 40.71 -25.11
CA MET A 7 -0.17 39.44 -24.40
C MET A 7 -0.93 38.36 -25.20
N ASN A 8 -0.22 37.42 -25.83
CA ASN A 8 -0.82 36.30 -26.58
C ASN A 8 -1.59 35.36 -25.64
N MET A 9 -2.86 35.67 -25.40
CA MET A 9 -3.75 34.90 -24.53
C MET A 9 -3.95 33.46 -25.02
N GLU A 10 -3.99 33.22 -26.32
CA GLU A 10 -4.22 31.89 -26.89
C GLU A 10 -3.06 30.91 -26.65
N GLU A 11 -1.83 31.41 -26.71
CA GLU A 11 -0.62 30.62 -26.47
C GLU A 11 -0.50 30.20 -24.99
N ASN A 12 -0.96 31.07 -24.09
CA ASN A 12 -1.07 30.79 -22.65
C ASN A 12 -2.19 29.81 -22.33
N VAL A 13 -3.36 29.92 -22.97
CA VAL A 13 -4.48 28.99 -22.76
C VAL A 13 -4.12 27.60 -23.27
N PHE A 14 -3.53 27.49 -24.46
CA PHE A 14 -3.14 26.20 -25.04
C PHE A 14 -2.00 25.53 -24.26
N SER A 15 -0.97 26.28 -23.84
CA SER A 15 0.10 25.74 -23.00
C SER A 15 -0.37 25.36 -21.59
N THR A 16 -1.30 26.12 -20.99
CA THR A 16 -1.96 25.76 -19.73
C THR A 16 -2.79 24.50 -19.88
N TRP A 17 -3.52 24.36 -21.00
CA TRP A 17 -4.26 23.14 -21.35
C TRP A 17 -3.34 21.94 -21.50
N LEU A 18 -2.26 22.06 -22.28
CA LEU A 18 -1.28 21.00 -22.49
C LEU A 18 -0.55 20.60 -21.19
N ASN A 19 -0.28 21.57 -20.31
CA ASN A 19 0.28 21.30 -18.99
C ASN A 19 -0.73 20.62 -18.04
N SER A 20 -2.02 20.93 -18.15
CA SER A 20 -3.06 20.24 -17.36
C SER A 20 -3.23 18.77 -17.76
N ILE A 21 -2.93 18.41 -19.01
CA ILE A 21 -3.05 17.04 -19.54
C ILE A 21 -1.86 16.16 -19.11
N ARG A 22 -0.70 16.72 -18.76
CA ARG A 22 0.47 15.93 -18.36
C ARG A 22 0.39 15.55 -16.88
N ARG A 23 -0.05 14.32 -16.57
CA ARG A 23 0.20 13.70 -15.26
C ARG A 23 1.72 13.65 -15.02
N SER A 24 2.21 14.52 -14.15
CA SER A 24 3.61 14.47 -13.72
C SER A 24 3.79 13.27 -12.79
N MET A 25 4.65 12.32 -13.15
CA MET A 25 5.03 11.20 -12.28
C MET A 25 6.11 11.60 -11.26
N ARG A 26 6.49 12.89 -11.20
CA ARG A 26 7.45 13.41 -10.24
C ARG A 26 6.78 13.63 -8.89
N TRP A 27 7.49 13.27 -7.83
CA TRP A 27 7.07 13.54 -6.46
C TRP A 27 7.13 15.05 -6.18
N ARG A 28 6.04 15.58 -5.64
CA ARG A 28 5.98 16.93 -5.06
C ARG A 28 6.24 16.83 -3.56
N THR A 29 6.59 17.94 -2.93
CA THR A 29 6.78 18.00 -1.47
C THR A 29 5.56 17.49 -0.71
N VAL A 30 4.35 17.83 -1.17
CA VAL A 30 3.09 17.36 -0.58
C VAL A 30 2.89 15.84 -0.71
N ASP A 31 3.38 15.25 -1.81
CA ASP A 31 3.31 13.81 -2.05
C ASP A 31 4.23 13.07 -1.06
N ILE A 32 5.45 13.59 -0.86
CA ILE A 32 6.42 13.05 0.11
C ILE A 32 5.84 13.15 1.52
N ALA A 33 5.39 14.35 1.94
CA ALA A 33 4.85 14.56 3.28
C ALA A 33 3.64 13.65 3.58
N THR A 34 2.76 13.46 2.60
CA THR A 34 1.58 12.60 2.77
C THR A 34 1.96 11.13 2.80
N ALA A 35 2.88 10.68 1.94
CA ALA A 35 3.40 9.32 1.99
C ALA A 35 4.10 9.03 3.33
N SER A 36 4.87 9.98 3.88
CA SER A 36 5.50 9.84 5.20
C SER A 36 4.46 9.77 6.32
N LEU A 37 3.40 10.58 6.26
CA LEU A 37 2.32 10.52 7.25
C LEU A 37 1.61 9.17 7.21
N ILE A 38 1.32 8.66 6.02
CA ILE A 38 0.73 7.33 5.81
C ILE A 38 1.66 6.24 6.35
N ALA A 39 2.97 6.35 6.08
CA ALA A 39 3.96 5.40 6.57
C ALA A 39 4.01 5.38 8.11
N VAL A 40 4.01 6.56 8.75
CA VAL A 40 4.00 6.65 10.21
C VAL A 40 2.72 6.07 10.80
N ALA A 41 1.56 6.40 10.23
CA ALA A 41 0.28 5.85 10.67
C ALA A 41 0.23 4.31 10.50
N SER A 42 0.72 3.80 9.37
CA SER A 42 0.77 2.37 9.09
C SER A 42 1.76 1.65 9.99
N GLY A 43 2.95 2.22 10.21
CA GLY A 43 3.96 1.67 11.12
C GLY A 43 3.46 1.58 12.57
N LEU A 44 2.66 2.56 13.02
CA LEU A 44 1.99 2.45 14.33
C LEU A 44 0.96 1.33 14.35
N VAL A 45 0.19 1.15 13.26
CA VAL A 45 -0.74 0.02 13.15
C VAL A 45 0.01 -1.30 13.19
N PHE A 46 1.07 -1.46 12.40
CA PHE A 46 1.91 -2.67 12.39
C PHE A 46 2.43 -2.99 13.78
N TRP A 47 2.97 -1.98 14.46
CA TRP A 47 3.46 -2.13 15.83
C TRP A 47 2.36 -2.52 16.82
N ILE A 48 1.15 -1.94 16.74
CA ILE A 48 0.02 -2.35 17.59
C ILE A 48 -0.39 -3.80 17.28
N VAL A 49 -0.44 -4.15 16.01
CA VAL A 49 -0.81 -5.48 15.51
C VAL A 49 0.19 -6.54 15.98
N ASP A 50 1.47 -6.21 16.09
CA ASP A 50 2.51 -7.07 16.68
C ASP A 50 2.21 -7.51 18.11
N PHE A 51 1.47 -6.72 18.90
CA PHE A 51 1.04 -7.10 20.25
C PHE A 51 -0.33 -7.77 20.27
N LEU A 52 -1.27 -7.32 19.44
CA LEU A 52 -2.66 -7.74 19.52
C LEU A 52 -2.96 -9.04 18.77
N ILE A 53 -2.28 -9.28 17.65
CA ILE A 53 -2.58 -10.40 16.75
C ILE A 53 -1.94 -11.74 17.13
N PRO A 54 -0.78 -11.85 17.80
CA PRO A 54 -0.16 -13.15 18.07
C PRO A 54 -1.07 -14.13 18.83
N ALA A 55 -1.83 -13.67 19.83
CA ALA A 55 -2.73 -14.54 20.59
C ALA A 55 -3.93 -15.05 19.76
N PRO A 56 -4.69 -14.18 19.06
CA PRO A 56 -5.69 -14.61 18.07
C PRO A 56 -5.12 -15.51 16.97
N TYR A 57 -3.93 -15.20 16.46
CA TYR A 57 -3.25 -15.97 15.43
C TYR A 57 -2.98 -17.41 15.89
N ALA A 58 -2.44 -17.57 17.10
CA ALA A 58 -2.18 -18.88 17.70
C ALA A 58 -3.47 -19.68 17.92
N LEU A 59 -4.54 -19.03 18.39
CA LEU A 59 -5.85 -19.66 18.57
C LEU A 59 -6.42 -20.17 17.24
N LEU A 60 -6.43 -19.33 16.20
CA LEU A 60 -6.93 -19.73 14.88
C LEU A 60 -6.13 -20.88 14.28
N SER A 61 -4.81 -20.81 14.42
CA SER A 61 -3.90 -21.87 13.93
C SER A 61 -4.06 -23.18 14.69
N ALA A 62 -4.48 -23.14 15.95
CA ALA A 62 -4.77 -24.33 16.76
C ALA A 62 -6.10 -25.00 16.38
N VAL A 63 -7.10 -24.23 15.92
CA VAL A 63 -8.40 -24.76 15.47
C VAL A 63 -8.29 -25.35 14.07
N VAL A 64 -7.70 -24.60 13.13
CA VAL A 64 -7.43 -25.07 11.77
C VAL A 64 -5.99 -24.72 11.41
N PRO A 65 -5.12 -25.72 11.17
CA PRO A 65 -3.74 -25.47 10.78
C PRO A 65 -3.67 -24.55 9.54
N GLY A 66 -2.96 -23.42 9.68
CA GLY A 66 -2.78 -22.41 8.63
C GLY A 66 -3.77 -21.24 8.66
N LEU A 67 -4.86 -21.34 9.43
CA LEU A 67 -5.88 -20.28 9.45
C LEU A 67 -5.40 -18.96 10.07
N GLY A 68 -4.33 -18.98 10.87
CA GLY A 68 -3.68 -17.77 11.37
C GLY A 68 -3.32 -16.76 10.26
N GLY A 69 -3.01 -17.25 9.06
CA GLY A 69 -2.72 -16.40 7.90
C GLY A 69 -3.84 -15.41 7.55
N THR A 70 -5.08 -15.68 7.97
CA THR A 70 -6.21 -14.75 7.79
C THR A 70 -6.03 -13.39 8.46
N LEU A 71 -5.09 -13.26 9.40
CA LEU A 71 -4.80 -12.01 10.11
C LEU A 71 -3.58 -11.26 9.53
N ASN A 72 -2.84 -11.86 8.61
CA ASN A 72 -1.61 -11.27 8.09
C ASN A 72 -1.81 -9.96 7.30
N GLY A 73 -2.99 -9.76 6.73
CA GLY A 73 -3.33 -8.58 5.94
C GLY A 73 -3.22 -7.26 6.71
N PHE A 74 -3.21 -7.28 8.05
CA PHE A 74 -3.00 -6.09 8.87
C PHE A 74 -1.59 -5.50 8.73
N TRP A 75 -0.57 -6.31 8.42
CA TRP A 75 0.79 -5.83 8.17
C TRP A 75 1.01 -5.34 6.74
N TYR A 76 0.01 -5.50 5.85
CA TYR A 76 0.18 -5.28 4.40
C TYR A 76 -0.49 -3.99 3.91
N ILE A 77 -0.99 -3.15 4.83
CA ILE A 77 -1.90 -2.06 4.49
C ILE A 77 -1.20 -0.80 3.95
N GLY A 78 0.04 -0.54 4.36
CA GLY A 78 0.69 0.76 4.18
C GLY A 78 1.00 1.05 2.71
N GLY A 79 1.52 0.06 2.00
CA GLY A 79 1.86 0.17 0.58
C GLY A 79 0.64 0.43 -0.29
N VAL A 80 -0.45 -0.30 -0.05
CA VAL A 80 -1.69 -0.18 -0.86
C VAL A 80 -2.33 1.19 -0.65
N ILE A 81 -2.53 1.62 0.60
CA ILE A 81 -3.17 2.91 0.88
C ILE A 81 -2.33 4.09 0.39
N ALA A 82 -0.99 4.02 0.53
CA ALA A 82 -0.08 5.03 0.00
C ALA A 82 -0.21 5.16 -1.53
N MET A 83 -0.26 4.03 -2.24
CA MET A 83 -0.44 4.04 -3.69
C MET A 83 -1.78 4.61 -4.13
N LEU A 84 -2.88 4.24 -3.44
CA LEU A 84 -4.21 4.73 -3.76
C LEU A 84 -4.31 6.26 -3.62
N ILE A 85 -3.68 6.83 -2.60
CA ILE A 85 -3.70 8.27 -2.32
C ILE A 85 -2.71 9.04 -3.19
N VAL A 86 -1.44 8.65 -3.16
CA VAL A 86 -0.34 9.45 -3.74
C VAL A 86 -0.25 9.27 -5.27
N ARG A 87 -0.57 8.07 -5.78
CA ARG A 87 -0.56 7.74 -7.22
C ARG A 87 0.76 8.09 -7.93
N LYS A 88 1.90 7.87 -7.26
CA LYS A 88 3.25 8.07 -7.81
C LYS A 88 4.04 6.77 -7.78
N PRO A 89 4.97 6.57 -8.74
CA PRO A 89 5.83 5.40 -8.73
C PRO A 89 6.74 5.43 -7.50
N GLY A 90 6.82 4.29 -6.83
CA GLY A 90 7.57 4.08 -5.61
C GLY A 90 6.82 4.44 -4.33
N ALA A 91 5.55 4.84 -4.39
CA ALA A 91 4.83 5.25 -3.18
C ALA A 91 4.48 4.06 -2.28
N ALA A 92 4.22 2.87 -2.84
CA ALA A 92 3.97 1.68 -2.02
C ALA A 92 5.25 1.26 -1.29
N ILE A 93 6.34 1.09 -2.04
CA ILE A 93 7.60 0.64 -1.45
C ILE A 93 8.13 1.64 -0.42
N TYR A 94 8.00 2.94 -0.68
CA TYR A 94 8.41 3.98 0.26
C TYR A 94 7.62 3.90 1.58
N ALA A 95 6.29 3.86 1.49
CA ALA A 95 5.45 3.89 2.70
C ALA A 95 5.57 2.61 3.52
N GLU A 96 5.60 1.45 2.87
CA GLU A 96 5.72 0.17 3.56
C GLU A 96 7.08 0.02 4.24
N THR A 97 8.16 0.37 3.53
CA THR A 97 9.53 0.32 4.09
C THR A 97 9.67 1.26 5.28
N LEU A 98 9.17 2.48 5.16
CA LEU A 98 9.27 3.46 6.25
C LEU A 98 8.37 3.08 7.44
N GLY A 99 7.18 2.52 7.17
CA GLY A 99 6.29 1.98 8.21
C GLY A 99 6.93 0.81 8.96
N ALA A 100 7.53 -0.14 8.24
CA ALA A 100 8.26 -1.26 8.83
C ALA A 100 9.53 -0.82 9.58
N ALA A 101 10.21 0.24 9.11
CA ALA A 101 11.32 0.83 9.85
C ALA A 101 10.85 1.45 11.16
N LEU A 102 9.70 2.14 11.17
CA LEU A 102 9.12 2.70 12.39
C LEU A 102 8.71 1.58 13.36
N GLU A 103 8.02 0.55 12.87
CA GLU A 103 7.64 -0.64 13.65
C GLU A 103 8.86 -1.25 14.35
N LEU A 104 9.96 -1.43 13.60
CA LEU A 104 11.23 -1.93 14.14
C LEU A 104 11.82 -1.00 15.21
N LEU A 105 11.81 0.31 14.97
CA LEU A 105 12.37 1.31 15.89
C LEU A 105 11.58 1.42 17.19
N LEU A 106 10.27 1.23 17.14
CA LEU A 106 9.41 1.14 18.32
C LEU A 106 9.60 -0.17 19.10
N GLY A 107 10.26 -1.15 18.47
CA GLY A 107 10.63 -2.44 19.04
C GLY A 107 9.57 -3.51 18.81
N ASN A 108 9.99 -4.62 18.21
CA ASN A 108 9.15 -5.80 17.96
C ASN A 108 9.95 -7.11 18.10
N GLN A 109 9.24 -8.23 18.12
CA GLN A 109 9.80 -9.58 18.21
C GLN A 109 10.42 -10.11 16.91
N TRP A 110 10.13 -9.48 15.76
CA TRP A 110 10.49 -9.98 14.43
C TRP A 110 11.86 -9.53 13.95
N GLY A 111 12.38 -8.45 14.55
CA GLY A 111 13.68 -7.87 14.22
C GLY A 111 13.75 -7.30 12.80
N ALA A 112 14.96 -6.89 12.38
CA ALA A 112 15.14 -6.21 11.10
C ALA A 112 14.81 -7.08 9.88
N GLY A 113 14.98 -8.39 9.97
CA GLY A 113 14.57 -9.31 8.92
C GLY A 113 13.05 -9.38 8.79
N GLY A 114 12.38 -9.77 9.88
CA GLY A 114 10.93 -10.03 9.85
C GLY A 114 10.09 -8.80 9.59
N SER A 115 10.58 -7.60 9.93
CA SER A 115 9.90 -6.33 9.67
C SER A 115 10.43 -5.60 8.44
N LEU A 116 11.68 -5.13 8.47
CA LEU A 116 12.16 -4.19 7.46
C LEU A 116 12.37 -4.86 6.09
N VAL A 117 13.00 -6.04 6.05
CA VAL A 117 13.19 -6.77 4.78
C VAL A 117 11.85 -7.21 4.21
N THR A 118 10.98 -7.74 5.05
CA THR A 118 9.61 -8.12 4.70
C THR A 118 8.79 -6.95 4.16
N GLY A 119 8.84 -5.79 4.81
CA GLY A 119 8.14 -4.56 4.38
C GLY A 119 8.64 -4.03 3.03
N ILE A 120 9.95 -4.13 2.76
CA ILE A 120 10.51 -3.81 1.43
C ILE A 120 9.94 -4.75 0.36
N ILE A 121 9.91 -6.06 0.64
CA ILE A 121 9.37 -7.06 -0.30
C ILE A 121 7.88 -6.81 -0.54
N GLN A 122 7.09 -6.64 0.52
CA GLN A 122 5.66 -6.36 0.44
C GLN A 122 5.36 -5.10 -0.36
N GLY A 123 6.08 -4.01 -0.07
CA GLY A 123 5.99 -2.76 -0.80
C GLY A 123 6.31 -2.93 -2.29
N ALA A 124 7.36 -3.69 -2.63
CA ALA A 124 7.72 -3.99 -4.02
C ALA A 124 6.63 -4.80 -4.75
N PHE A 125 6.07 -5.83 -4.11
CA PHE A 125 5.00 -6.64 -4.69
C PHE A 125 3.72 -5.82 -4.92
N THR A 126 3.42 -4.88 -4.02
CA THR A 126 2.33 -3.92 -4.20
C THR A 126 2.59 -3.03 -5.43
N GLU A 127 3.80 -2.47 -5.52
CA GLU A 127 4.19 -1.55 -6.59
C GLU A 127 4.12 -2.22 -7.98
N ILE A 128 4.52 -3.50 -8.09
CA ILE A 128 4.47 -4.27 -9.34
C ILE A 128 3.06 -4.28 -9.94
N VAL A 129 2.00 -4.40 -9.13
CA VAL A 129 0.63 -4.41 -9.63
C VAL A 129 0.26 -3.08 -10.27
N PHE A 130 0.60 -1.97 -9.63
CA PHE A 130 0.34 -0.63 -10.17
C PHE A 130 1.24 -0.29 -11.35
N LEU A 131 2.47 -0.83 -11.36
CA LEU A 131 3.37 -0.74 -12.50
C LEU A 131 2.82 -1.46 -13.73
N ILE A 132 2.27 -2.68 -13.56
CA ILE A 132 1.59 -3.43 -14.63
C ILE A 132 0.35 -2.68 -15.12
N ALA A 133 -0.41 -2.08 -14.20
CA ALA A 133 -1.53 -1.19 -14.54
C ALA A 133 -1.09 0.18 -15.12
N ALA A 134 0.23 0.37 -15.33
CA ALA A 134 0.86 1.58 -15.82
C ALA A 134 0.47 2.86 -15.06
N TYR A 135 0.05 2.73 -13.80
CA TYR A 135 -0.49 3.81 -12.95
C TYR A 135 -1.72 4.51 -13.57
N ARG A 136 -2.46 3.81 -14.44
CA ARG A 136 -3.63 4.36 -15.16
C ARG A 136 -4.97 3.93 -14.57
N ILE A 137 -5.03 2.73 -13.99
CA ILE A 137 -6.27 2.12 -13.50
C ILE A 137 -6.32 2.20 -11.98
N TRP A 138 -7.39 2.82 -11.47
CA TRP A 138 -7.60 3.05 -10.04
C TRP A 138 -9.01 2.61 -9.66
N ASN A 139 -9.17 1.34 -9.30
CA ASN A 139 -10.44 0.79 -8.85
C ASN A 139 -10.21 -0.25 -7.74
N ILE A 140 -11.29 -0.67 -7.09
CA ILE A 140 -11.24 -1.67 -6.01
C ILE A 140 -10.58 -2.98 -6.44
N TRP A 141 -10.76 -3.41 -7.70
CA TRP A 141 -10.17 -4.66 -8.19
C TRP A 141 -8.66 -4.58 -8.24
N ILE A 142 -8.09 -3.47 -8.70
CA ILE A 142 -6.64 -3.24 -8.67
C ILE A 142 -6.13 -3.19 -7.23
N ALA A 143 -6.88 -2.58 -6.30
CA ALA A 143 -6.51 -2.58 -4.89
C ALA A 143 -6.50 -4.01 -4.29
N MET A 144 -7.52 -4.82 -4.60
CA MET A 144 -7.60 -6.23 -4.19
C MET A 144 -6.45 -7.06 -4.77
N VAL A 145 -6.11 -6.87 -6.06
CA VAL A 145 -4.97 -7.54 -6.68
C VAL A 145 -3.65 -7.06 -6.07
N ALA A 146 -3.53 -5.78 -5.74
CA ALA A 146 -2.37 -5.23 -5.04
C ALA A 146 -2.19 -5.91 -3.69
N GLY A 147 -3.24 -5.95 -2.84
CA GLY A 147 -3.20 -6.64 -1.55
C GLY A 147 -2.93 -8.15 -1.67
N ALA A 148 -3.46 -8.81 -2.70
CA ALA A 148 -3.11 -10.20 -3.01
C ALA A 148 -1.62 -10.37 -3.32
N SER A 149 -1.06 -9.48 -4.14
CA SER A 149 0.37 -9.47 -4.49
C SER A 149 1.23 -9.21 -3.26
N THR A 150 0.87 -8.25 -2.41
CA THR A 150 1.55 -7.99 -1.14
C THR A 150 1.58 -9.23 -0.24
N ALA A 151 0.46 -9.95 -0.16
CA ALA A 151 0.38 -11.20 0.59
C ALA A 151 1.28 -12.30 0.01
N VAL A 152 1.42 -12.38 -1.32
CA VAL A 152 2.42 -13.26 -1.95
C VAL A 152 3.83 -12.86 -1.52
N GLY A 153 4.16 -11.56 -1.54
CA GLY A 153 5.46 -11.06 -1.09
C GLY A 153 5.77 -11.41 0.37
N GLY A 154 4.80 -11.21 1.27
CA GLY A 154 4.92 -11.61 2.67
C GLY A 154 5.11 -13.12 2.84
N PHE A 155 4.33 -13.93 2.12
CA PHE A 155 4.48 -15.38 2.16
C PHE A 155 5.83 -15.85 1.62
N VAL A 156 6.37 -15.25 0.56
CA VAL A 156 7.70 -15.59 0.02
C VAL A 156 8.78 -15.42 1.09
N TYR A 157 8.73 -14.31 1.85
CA TYR A 157 9.67 -14.10 2.94
C TYR A 157 9.54 -15.20 4.01
N THR A 158 8.33 -15.46 4.50
CA THR A 158 8.07 -16.50 5.51
C THR A 158 8.49 -17.89 5.00
N ALA A 159 8.13 -18.23 3.76
CA ALA A 159 8.48 -19.51 3.17
C ALA A 159 10.00 -19.72 3.12
N VAL A 160 10.76 -18.68 2.76
CA VAL A 160 12.23 -18.74 2.63
C VAL A 160 12.94 -18.76 3.97
N THR A 161 12.46 -17.99 4.95
CA THR A 161 13.17 -17.78 6.22
C THR A 161 12.74 -18.72 7.33
N GLU A 162 11.47 -19.13 7.34
CA GLU A 162 10.88 -19.92 8.44
C GLU A 162 10.62 -21.38 8.03
N TYR A 163 10.30 -21.64 6.76
CA TYR A 163 9.86 -22.98 6.32
C TYR A 163 10.87 -23.74 5.44
N ILE A 164 11.92 -23.09 4.92
CA ILE A 164 12.97 -23.81 4.18
C ILE A 164 13.69 -24.79 5.12
N GLY A 165 13.70 -26.07 4.74
CA GLY A 165 14.41 -27.13 5.46
C GLY A 165 13.66 -27.72 6.66
N MET A 166 12.44 -27.24 6.93
CA MET A 166 11.54 -27.84 7.93
C MET A 166 10.60 -28.87 7.28
N PRO A 167 10.26 -30.00 7.96
CA PRO A 167 9.28 -30.97 7.49
C PRO A 167 7.85 -30.43 7.72
N VAL A 168 7.54 -29.29 7.10
CA VAL A 168 6.20 -28.69 7.15
C VAL A 168 5.31 -29.44 6.18
N ASP A 169 4.13 -29.86 6.65
CA ASP A 169 3.13 -30.51 5.79
C ASP A 169 2.74 -29.56 4.64
N GLY A 170 2.82 -30.05 3.40
CA GLY A 170 2.42 -29.29 2.22
C GLY A 170 0.96 -28.82 2.29
N MET A 171 0.10 -29.55 3.00
CA MET A 171 -1.28 -29.16 3.24
C MET A 171 -1.37 -27.92 4.16
N TYR A 172 -0.57 -27.87 5.22
CA TYR A 172 -0.50 -26.71 6.11
C TYR A 172 -0.04 -25.46 5.33
N LEU A 173 1.03 -25.60 4.55
CA LEU A 173 1.58 -24.47 3.80
C LEU A 173 0.58 -23.94 2.75
N ALA A 174 -0.15 -24.84 2.07
CA ALA A 174 -1.21 -24.46 1.15
C ALA A 174 -2.38 -23.76 1.84
N ALA A 175 -2.83 -24.27 2.99
CA ALA A 175 -3.90 -23.67 3.78
C ALA A 175 -3.50 -22.28 4.32
N TYR A 176 -2.28 -22.16 4.85
CA TYR A 176 -1.70 -20.88 5.30
C TYR A 176 -1.60 -19.88 4.17
N PHE A 177 -1.07 -20.29 3.01
CA PHE A 177 -0.96 -19.43 1.84
C PHE A 177 -2.33 -18.93 1.37
N ALA A 178 -3.33 -19.81 1.30
CA ALA A 178 -4.69 -19.44 0.92
C ALA A 178 -5.32 -18.45 1.91
N ALA A 179 -5.20 -18.72 3.23
CA ALA A 179 -5.68 -17.84 4.29
C ALA A 179 -5.02 -16.45 4.22
N ASN A 180 -3.70 -16.43 4.05
CA ASN A 180 -2.89 -15.23 3.86
C ASN A 180 -3.30 -14.43 2.62
N LEU A 181 -3.54 -15.10 1.50
CA LEU A 181 -3.96 -14.46 0.26
C LEU A 181 -5.34 -13.81 0.39
N VAL A 182 -6.30 -14.50 1.02
CA VAL A 182 -7.63 -13.95 1.32
C VAL A 182 -7.50 -12.73 2.25
N SER A 183 -6.63 -12.80 3.26
CA SER A 183 -6.36 -11.67 4.16
C SER A 183 -5.83 -10.45 3.41
N GLY A 184 -4.84 -10.63 2.53
CA GLY A 184 -4.30 -9.55 1.70
C GLY A 184 -5.35 -8.92 0.80
N ILE A 185 -6.16 -9.75 0.11
CA ILE A 185 -7.25 -9.28 -0.76
C ILE A 185 -8.26 -8.42 0.02
N VAL A 186 -8.68 -8.90 1.19
CA VAL A 186 -9.78 -8.29 1.95
C VAL A 186 -9.30 -7.10 2.79
N ILE A 187 -8.26 -7.28 3.61
CA ILE A 187 -7.79 -6.29 4.58
C ILE A 187 -6.89 -5.25 3.91
N SER A 188 -5.87 -5.69 3.17
CA SER A 188 -4.95 -4.76 2.50
C SER A 188 -5.54 -4.19 1.21
N GLY A 189 -6.33 -4.95 0.48
CA GLY A 189 -6.96 -4.50 -0.76
C GLY A 189 -8.29 -3.78 -0.57
N ALA A 190 -9.37 -4.54 -0.33
CA ALA A 190 -10.74 -4.02 -0.33
C ALA A 190 -10.99 -3.01 0.80
N LEU A 191 -10.54 -3.33 2.03
CA LEU A 191 -10.72 -2.44 3.17
C LEU A 191 -9.91 -1.14 3.01
N MET A 192 -8.69 -1.18 2.48
CA MET A 192 -7.93 0.05 2.20
C MET A 192 -8.55 0.88 1.08
N TRP A 193 -9.20 0.26 0.10
CA TRP A 193 -10.00 0.99 -0.89
C TRP A 193 -11.17 1.74 -0.24
N TRP A 194 -11.89 1.09 0.67
CA TRP A 194 -12.98 1.74 1.41
C TRP A 194 -12.49 2.82 2.36
N LEU A 195 -11.35 2.60 3.02
CA LEU A 195 -10.72 3.63 3.85
C LEU A 195 -10.30 4.83 3.00
N PHE A 196 -9.66 4.60 1.86
CA PHE A 196 -9.30 5.65 0.90
C PHE A 196 -10.53 6.46 0.44
N THR A 197 -11.59 5.78 0.01
CA THR A 197 -12.82 6.46 -0.45
C THR A 197 -13.51 7.22 0.69
N ALA A 198 -13.52 6.70 1.92
CA ALA A 198 -14.02 7.42 3.09
C ALA A 198 -13.20 8.68 3.40
N ILE A 199 -11.87 8.60 3.32
CA ILE A 199 -10.98 9.77 3.49
C ILE A 199 -11.22 10.78 2.38
N ALA A 200 -11.37 10.33 1.12
CA ALA A 200 -11.63 11.24 0.01
C ALA A 200 -12.92 12.05 0.19
N LYS A 201 -13.98 11.45 0.74
CA LYS A 201 -15.26 12.11 1.03
C LYS A 201 -15.18 13.22 2.09
N THR A 202 -14.09 13.30 2.85
CA THR A 202 -13.85 14.39 3.81
C THR A 202 -13.33 15.67 3.16
N GLY A 203 -12.98 15.65 1.87
CA GLY A 203 -12.37 16.78 1.15
C GLY A 203 -10.86 16.94 1.36
N ILE A 204 -10.25 16.22 2.31
CA ILE A 204 -8.81 16.36 2.59
C ILE A 204 -7.89 15.97 1.42
N LEU A 205 -8.42 15.19 0.46
CA LEU A 205 -7.69 14.73 -0.72
C LEU A 205 -7.92 15.58 -1.98
N GLU A 206 -8.59 16.72 -1.91
CA GLU A 206 -8.84 17.61 -3.06
C GLU A 206 -7.55 18.08 -3.77
N GLN A 207 -6.48 18.24 -3.00
CA GLN A 207 -5.14 18.57 -3.51
C GLN A 207 -4.50 17.42 -4.32
N PHE A 208 -4.97 16.19 -4.16
CA PHE A 208 -4.51 15.00 -4.87
C PHE A 208 -5.37 14.68 -6.09
N GLU A 209 -4.75 14.04 -7.07
CA GLU A 209 -5.48 13.49 -8.22
C GLU A 209 -6.47 12.41 -7.79
N SER A 210 -6.15 11.67 -6.73
CA SER A 210 -6.98 10.62 -6.16
C SER A 210 -8.32 11.11 -5.62
N GLY A 211 -8.32 12.22 -4.88
CA GLY A 211 -9.56 12.86 -4.44
C GLY A 211 -10.37 13.44 -5.60
N ARG A 212 -9.70 14.12 -6.55
CA ARG A 212 -10.38 14.72 -7.73
C ARG A 212 -11.06 13.70 -8.64
N SER A 213 -10.47 12.52 -8.83
CA SER A 213 -11.08 11.49 -9.69
C SER A 213 -12.40 10.95 -9.11
N LEU A 214 -12.53 10.84 -7.78
CA LEU A 214 -13.75 10.30 -7.16
C LEU A 214 -14.90 11.30 -7.20
N MET A 215 -14.62 12.60 -7.07
CA MET A 215 -15.64 13.64 -7.15
C MET A 215 -16.14 13.91 -8.58
N GLN A 216 -15.45 13.40 -9.60
CA GLN A 216 -15.89 13.50 -11.01
C GLN A 216 -16.78 12.32 -11.43
N GLU A 217 -16.80 11.25 -10.64
CA GLU A 217 -17.63 10.06 -10.87
C GLU A 217 -19.00 10.13 -10.17
N GLU A 218 -19.19 11.08 -9.24
CA GLU A 218 -20.47 11.41 -8.57
C GLU A 218 -21.19 12.59 -9.25
#